data_AF-A0A4Q4RK55-F1
#
_entry.id   AF-A0A4Q4RK55-F1
#
_cell.length_a   1.000
_cell.length_b   1.000
_cell.length_c   1.000
_cell.angle_alpha   90.00
_cell.angle_beta   90.00
_cell.angle_gamma   90.00
#
_symmetry.space_group_name_H-M   'P 1'
#
loop_
_entity.id
_entity.type
_entity.pdbx_description
1 polymer ?
#
loop_
_entity_poly.entity_id
_entity_poly.type
_entity_poly.pdbx_seq_one_letter_code
_entity_poly.pdbx_strand_id
1 'polypeptide(L)'
;MEGAGDAEAGAGETTLLPEIEPETPKLVVFADLMKSPIVEVIVGSGDDRTTYSAHEAVLVKSPEFVKQVEKFAPGGPRQIVYKDCDVDAMGSVVEYLYTGEYFPKKTSSARDAPLEKDPRQPSTDNEGLGLLVHARIYTLADRLQLPELKSLAHSKIHRTASTAKGELAYARYVYKESNPEDATIRKPVAAFWATRSYSLRHDAEPEFKAMCLEFPQFSYDVLQLVLDQQEKKRGGDDGPSRGGPSVVPGSTRKRARVSQV
;
A
#
# COMPACT_ATOMS: atom_id res chain seq x y z
N MET A 1 75.19 -43.35 31.26
CA MET A 1 74.60 -42.57 32.36
C MET A 1 73.67 -41.57 31.69
N GLU A 2 72.47 -42.01 31.32
CA GLU A 2 71.23 -41.94 32.13
C GLU A 2 70.78 -40.50 32.39
N GLY A 3 69.52 -40.22 32.05
CA GLY A 3 68.81 -39.01 32.47
C GLY A 3 67.64 -38.65 31.56
N ALA A 4 66.52 -39.33 31.73
CA ALA A 4 65.22 -38.95 31.17
C ALA A 4 64.63 -37.71 31.88
N GLY A 5 63.72 -36.99 31.21
CA GLY A 5 62.95 -35.89 31.79
C GLY A 5 61.91 -35.33 30.83
N ASP A 6 60.67 -35.75 31.07
CA ASP A 6 59.40 -35.44 30.40
C ASP A 6 58.95 -33.98 30.60
N ALA A 7 58.26 -33.37 29.62
CA ALA A 7 57.31 -32.25 29.84
C ALA A 7 56.55 -31.83 28.57
N GLU A 8 55.30 -32.26 28.54
CA GLU A 8 54.09 -31.50 28.22
C GLU A 8 53.77 -31.04 26.78
N ALA A 9 52.69 -31.66 26.30
CA ALA A 9 51.87 -31.32 25.16
C ALA A 9 51.25 -29.91 25.30
N GLY A 10 51.52 -29.06 24.32
CA GLY A 10 50.70 -27.90 24.00
C GLY A 10 49.86 -28.21 22.76
N ALA A 11 48.62 -28.63 22.96
CA ALA A 11 47.62 -28.74 21.90
C ALA A 11 47.35 -27.35 21.32
N GLY A 12 47.98 -27.03 20.20
CA GLY A 12 47.61 -25.89 19.36
C GLY A 12 46.32 -26.24 18.63
N GLU A 13 45.20 -25.92 19.25
CA GLU A 13 43.86 -25.99 18.66
C GLU A 13 43.84 -25.03 17.45
N THR A 14 44.02 -25.59 16.25
CA THR A 14 43.88 -24.86 15.00
C THR A 14 42.40 -24.53 14.82
N THR A 15 42.00 -23.36 15.31
CA THR A 15 40.70 -22.75 15.02
C THR A 15 40.57 -22.53 13.51
N LEU A 16 40.02 -23.52 12.81
CA LEU A 16 39.57 -23.41 11.43
C LEU A 16 38.30 -22.54 11.42
N LEU A 17 38.48 -21.23 11.32
CA LEU A 17 37.39 -20.33 10.97
C LEU A 17 37.02 -20.62 9.50
N PRO A 18 35.74 -20.88 9.17
CA PRO A 18 35.33 -21.00 7.78
C PRO A 18 35.53 -19.66 7.09
N GLU A 19 36.35 -19.63 6.04
CA GLU A 19 36.45 -18.52 5.10
C GLU A 19 35.08 -18.34 4.44
N ILE A 20 34.28 -17.43 5.00
CA ILE A 20 33.09 -16.91 4.33
C ILE A 20 33.63 -15.92 3.30
N GLU A 21 33.93 -16.41 2.09
CA GLU A 21 34.21 -15.53 0.97
C GLU A 21 32.97 -14.64 0.76
N PRO A 22 33.14 -13.31 0.74
CA PRO A 22 32.03 -12.42 0.46
C PRO A 22 31.55 -12.70 -0.97
N GLU A 23 30.31 -13.20 -1.12
CA GLU A 23 29.67 -13.33 -2.42
C GLU A 23 29.67 -11.95 -3.10
N THR A 24 30.54 -11.78 -4.10
CA THR A 24 30.56 -10.57 -4.92
C THR A 24 29.20 -10.41 -5.58
N PRO A 25 28.49 -9.28 -5.39
CA PRO A 25 27.18 -9.07 -5.98
C PRO A 25 27.27 -9.19 -7.50
N LYS A 26 26.59 -10.17 -8.09
CA LYS A 26 26.55 -10.34 -9.53
C LYS A 26 25.79 -9.17 -10.15
N LEU A 27 26.50 -8.32 -10.89
CA LEU A 27 25.88 -7.22 -11.62
C LEU A 27 24.95 -7.80 -12.70
N VAL A 28 23.64 -7.59 -12.57
CA VAL A 28 22.67 -7.93 -13.61
C VAL A 28 22.48 -6.70 -14.50
N VAL A 29 23.01 -6.75 -15.73
CA VAL A 29 22.82 -5.66 -16.69
C VAL A 29 21.50 -5.85 -17.45
N PHE A 30 20.92 -4.77 -17.96
CA PHE A 30 19.68 -4.83 -18.72
C PHE A 30 19.76 -5.78 -19.93
N ALA A 31 20.94 -5.89 -20.55
CA ALA A 31 21.18 -6.83 -21.64
C ALA A 31 20.97 -8.30 -21.24
N ASP A 32 21.16 -8.66 -19.97
CA ASP A 32 20.92 -10.02 -19.48
C ASP A 32 19.42 -10.32 -19.35
N LEU A 33 18.61 -9.29 -19.01
CA LEU A 33 17.14 -9.41 -19.03
C LEU A 33 16.65 -9.78 -20.44
N MET A 34 17.20 -9.11 -21.46
CA MET A 34 16.81 -9.28 -22.86
C MET A 34 17.24 -10.62 -23.48
N LYS A 35 18.17 -11.34 -22.86
CA LYS A 35 18.62 -12.67 -23.30
C LYS A 35 17.82 -13.80 -22.66
N SER A 36 17.03 -13.50 -21.62
CA SER A 36 16.22 -14.52 -20.95
C SER A 36 15.09 -15.02 -21.85
N PRO A 37 14.61 -16.26 -21.65
CA PRO A 37 13.49 -16.79 -22.42
C PRO A 37 12.25 -15.90 -22.36
N ILE A 38 11.44 -15.93 -23.41
CA ILE A 38 10.14 -15.27 -23.43
C ILE A 38 9.10 -16.19 -22.79
N VAL A 39 8.30 -15.61 -21.91
CA VAL A 39 7.14 -16.21 -21.28
C VAL A 39 5.91 -15.43 -21.71
N GLU A 40 4.84 -16.14 -22.04
CA GLU A 40 3.55 -15.57 -22.42
C GLU A 40 2.63 -15.49 -21.20
N VAL A 41 2.28 -14.28 -20.77
CA VAL A 41 1.27 -14.04 -19.74
C VAL A 41 -0.07 -13.78 -20.42
N ILE A 42 -0.95 -14.78 -20.38
CA ILE A 42 -2.28 -14.75 -20.99
C ILE A 42 -3.28 -14.25 -19.95
N VAL A 43 -3.94 -13.13 -20.23
CA VAL A 43 -4.85 -12.43 -19.32
C VAL A 43 -6.23 -12.28 -19.92
N GLY A 44 -7.25 -12.35 -19.07
CA GLY A 44 -8.65 -12.21 -19.47
C GLY A 44 -9.24 -13.50 -20.05
N SER A 45 -10.47 -13.38 -20.55
CA SER A 45 -11.23 -14.51 -21.10
C SER A 45 -12.12 -14.04 -22.26
N GLY A 46 -12.55 -14.98 -23.12
CA GLY A 46 -13.37 -14.66 -24.29
C GLY A 46 -12.65 -13.71 -25.25
N ASP A 47 -13.38 -12.71 -25.74
CA ASP A 47 -12.90 -11.72 -26.71
C ASP A 47 -11.92 -10.71 -26.09
N ASP A 48 -11.93 -10.55 -24.76
CA ASP A 48 -11.03 -9.67 -24.02
C ASP A 48 -9.68 -10.34 -23.70
N ARG A 49 -9.45 -11.58 -24.15
CA ARG A 49 -8.21 -12.31 -23.88
C ARG A 49 -7.01 -11.67 -24.60
N THR A 50 -6.01 -11.26 -23.83
CA THR A 50 -4.78 -10.64 -24.33
C THR A 50 -3.54 -11.42 -23.88
N THR A 51 -2.52 -11.50 -24.73
CA THR A 51 -1.24 -12.14 -24.40
C THR A 51 -0.14 -11.08 -24.29
N TYR A 52 0.52 -11.04 -23.13
CA TYR A 52 1.72 -10.25 -22.91
C TYR A 52 2.96 -11.14 -22.99
N SER A 53 3.77 -10.97 -24.04
CA SER A 53 5.06 -11.64 -24.16
C SER A 53 6.13 -10.83 -23.42
N ALA A 54 6.74 -11.41 -22.39
CA ALA A 54 7.73 -10.75 -21.56
C ALA A 54 8.93 -11.65 -21.27
N HIS A 55 10.07 -11.02 -20.96
CA HIS A 55 11.29 -11.71 -20.56
C HIS A 55 11.11 -12.36 -19.19
N GLU A 56 11.49 -13.63 -19.08
CA GLU A 56 11.41 -14.38 -17.83
C GLU A 56 12.14 -13.68 -16.70
N ALA A 57 13.34 -13.16 -16.96
CA ALA A 57 14.14 -12.44 -15.95
C ALA A 57 13.45 -11.16 -15.44
N VAL A 58 12.45 -10.65 -16.16
CA VAL A 58 11.61 -9.53 -15.73
C VAL A 58 10.43 -10.03 -14.91
N LEU A 59 9.78 -11.11 -15.33
CA LEU A 59 8.64 -11.70 -14.61
C LEU A 59 9.06 -12.25 -13.24
N VAL A 60 10.21 -12.90 -13.13
CA VAL A 60 10.69 -13.50 -11.86
C VAL A 60 11.04 -12.48 -10.78
N LYS A 61 10.94 -11.17 -11.05
CA LYS A 61 10.92 -10.14 -10.01
C LYS A 61 9.66 -10.22 -9.12
N SER A 62 8.59 -10.85 -9.61
CA SER A 62 7.43 -11.23 -8.81
C SER A 62 7.63 -12.62 -8.21
N PRO A 63 7.58 -12.77 -6.87
CA PRO A 63 7.64 -14.07 -6.22
C PRO A 63 6.53 -15.03 -6.68
N GLU A 64 5.36 -14.51 -7.07
CA GLU A 64 4.27 -15.35 -7.57
C GLU A 64 4.52 -15.85 -8.99
N PHE A 65 5.17 -15.06 -9.85
CA PHE A 65 5.60 -15.54 -11.16
C PHE A 65 6.74 -16.57 -11.04
N VAL A 66 7.68 -16.43 -10.09
CA VAL A 66 8.73 -17.44 -9.83
C VAL A 66 8.10 -18.83 -9.65
N LYS A 67 7.12 -18.95 -8.74
CA LYS A 67 6.43 -20.23 -8.45
C LYS A 67 5.76 -20.85 -9.68
N GLN A 68 5.39 -20.04 -10.68
CA GLN A 68 4.74 -20.51 -11.90
C GLN A 68 5.75 -20.89 -12.97
N VAL A 69 6.82 -20.09 -13.12
CA VAL A 69 7.94 -20.38 -14.02
C VAL A 69 8.64 -21.69 -13.63
N GLU A 70 8.83 -21.94 -12.34
CA GLU A 70 9.42 -23.18 -11.82
C GLU A 70 8.61 -24.45 -12.17
N LYS A 71 7.32 -24.30 -12.50
CA LYS A 71 6.44 -25.41 -12.87
C LYS A 71 6.46 -25.72 -14.37
N PHE A 72 7.20 -24.96 -15.17
CA PHE A 72 7.28 -25.23 -16.61
C PHE A 72 7.98 -26.56 -16.89
N ALA A 73 7.34 -27.38 -17.72
CA ALA A 73 7.93 -28.62 -18.19
C ALA A 73 9.10 -28.33 -19.15
N PRO A 74 10.21 -29.10 -19.09
CA PRO A 74 11.29 -28.98 -20.07
C PRO A 74 10.77 -29.15 -21.51
N GLY A 75 11.03 -28.17 -22.38
CA GLY A 75 10.57 -28.17 -23.77
C GLY A 75 9.07 -27.90 -23.97
N GLY A 76 8.32 -27.63 -22.89
CA GLY A 76 6.91 -27.27 -22.95
C GLY A 76 6.65 -25.77 -23.20
N PRO A 77 5.38 -25.37 -23.41
CA PRO A 77 5.02 -23.96 -23.55
C PRO A 77 5.28 -23.20 -22.24
N ARG A 78 5.90 -22.01 -22.35
CA ARG A 78 6.16 -21.10 -21.23
C ARG A 78 5.00 -20.13 -21.09
N GLN A 79 3.88 -20.59 -20.53
CA GLN A 79 2.64 -19.84 -20.43
C GLN A 79 2.16 -19.71 -18.98
N ILE A 80 1.76 -18.49 -18.62
CA ILE A 80 1.15 -18.14 -17.34
C ILE A 80 -0.25 -17.59 -17.63
N VAL A 81 -1.27 -18.04 -16.91
CA VAL A 81 -2.68 -17.73 -17.26
C VAL A 81 -3.43 -17.09 -16.09
N TYR A 82 -3.98 -15.90 -16.31
CA TYR A 82 -4.84 -15.16 -15.36
C TYR A 82 -6.16 -14.75 -16.02
N LYS A 83 -7.14 -15.66 -16.00
CA LYS A 83 -8.43 -15.46 -16.70
C LYS A 83 -9.32 -14.40 -16.06
N ASP A 84 -9.10 -14.13 -14.78
CA ASP A 84 -9.89 -13.25 -13.91
C ASP A 84 -9.24 -11.87 -13.71
N CYS A 85 -8.08 -11.64 -14.31
CA CYS A 85 -7.35 -10.39 -14.18
C CYS A 85 -7.76 -9.39 -15.26
N ASP A 86 -7.84 -8.11 -14.88
CA ASP A 86 -7.99 -6.99 -15.80
C ASP A 86 -6.74 -6.88 -16.70
N VAL A 87 -6.98 -6.74 -18.01
CA VAL A 87 -5.94 -6.73 -19.05
C VAL A 87 -5.02 -5.53 -18.86
N ASP A 88 -5.58 -4.33 -18.73
CA ASP A 88 -4.81 -3.09 -18.58
C ASP A 88 -3.99 -3.06 -17.28
N ALA A 89 -4.54 -3.63 -16.19
CA ALA A 89 -3.85 -3.78 -14.93
C ALA A 89 -2.62 -4.70 -15.07
N MET A 90 -2.73 -5.84 -15.78
CA MET A 90 -1.57 -6.68 -16.06
C MET A 90 -0.56 -5.96 -16.95
N GLY A 91 -1.03 -5.24 -17.98
CA GLY A 91 -0.14 -4.41 -18.82
C GLY A 91 0.68 -3.43 -17.98
N SER A 92 0.04 -2.78 -17.01
CA SER A 92 0.68 -1.85 -16.07
C SER A 92 1.66 -2.56 -15.11
N VAL A 93 1.34 -3.77 -14.65
CA VAL A 93 2.28 -4.61 -13.88
C VAL A 93 3.52 -4.90 -14.72
N VAL A 94 3.34 -5.36 -15.96
CA VAL A 94 4.47 -5.68 -16.84
C VAL A 94 5.31 -4.41 -17.09
N GLU A 95 4.70 -3.26 -17.39
CA GLU A 95 5.41 -1.98 -17.50
C GLU A 95 6.24 -1.67 -16.24
N TYR A 96 5.65 -1.85 -15.06
CA TYR A 96 6.34 -1.67 -13.78
C TYR A 96 7.52 -2.62 -13.61
N LEU A 97 7.40 -3.90 -13.96
CA LEU A 97 8.49 -4.85 -13.83
C LEU A 97 9.70 -4.47 -14.70
N TYR A 98 9.49 -3.81 -15.84
CA TYR A 98 10.58 -3.25 -16.65
C TYR A 98 11.14 -1.95 -16.11
N THR A 99 10.27 -1.01 -15.72
CA THR A 99 10.65 0.41 -15.57
C THR A 99 10.62 0.93 -14.14
N GLY A 100 10.04 0.17 -13.21
CA GLY A 100 9.76 0.61 -11.84
C GLY A 100 8.59 1.59 -11.72
N GLU A 101 7.87 1.84 -12.80
CA GLU A 101 6.76 2.80 -12.87
C GLU A 101 5.69 2.31 -13.87
N TYR A 102 4.49 2.88 -13.81
CA TYR A 102 3.44 2.61 -14.80
C TYR A 102 2.68 3.89 -15.16
N PHE A 103 2.01 3.93 -16.31
CA PHE A 103 1.24 5.12 -16.69
C PHE A 103 -0.10 5.25 -15.92
N PRO A 104 -0.54 6.47 -15.53
CA PRO A 104 0.16 7.75 -15.58
C PRO A 104 1.30 7.85 -14.55
N LYS A 105 2.45 8.38 -14.98
CA LYS A 105 3.65 8.45 -14.14
C LYS A 105 3.60 9.67 -13.22
N LYS A 106 4.41 9.65 -12.15
CA LYS A 106 4.66 10.87 -11.38
C LYS A 106 5.49 11.83 -12.22
N THR A 107 5.07 13.09 -12.28
CA THR A 107 5.77 14.15 -13.03
C THR A 107 7.17 14.48 -12.49
N SER A 108 7.48 14.10 -11.25
CA SER A 108 8.82 14.19 -10.66
C SER A 108 8.98 13.20 -9.51
N SER A 109 10.19 13.12 -8.95
CA SER A 109 10.50 12.32 -7.76
C SER A 109 9.99 12.92 -6.45
N ALA A 110 9.44 14.15 -6.47
CA ALA A 110 8.91 14.79 -5.28
C ALA A 110 7.76 13.98 -4.68
N ARG A 111 7.66 13.98 -3.34
CA ARG A 111 6.62 13.24 -2.64
C ARG A 111 5.24 13.64 -3.15
N ASP A 112 4.95 14.91 -3.33
CA ASP A 112 3.59 15.35 -3.72
C ASP A 112 3.46 15.66 -5.22
N ALA A 113 4.36 15.08 -6.04
CA ALA A 113 4.33 15.26 -7.49
C ALA A 113 2.98 14.81 -8.07
N PRO A 114 2.33 15.62 -8.93
CA PRO A 114 1.11 15.21 -9.60
C PRO A 114 1.39 14.10 -10.62
N LEU A 115 0.33 13.40 -11.01
CA LEU A 115 0.39 12.41 -12.07
C LEU A 115 0.33 13.09 -13.45
N GLU A 116 0.96 12.47 -14.44
CA GLU A 116 0.76 12.80 -15.85
C GLU A 116 -0.74 12.76 -16.20
N LYS A 117 -1.16 13.64 -17.10
CA LYS A 117 -2.55 13.66 -17.55
C LYS A 117 -2.81 12.47 -18.47
N ASP A 118 -3.77 11.63 -18.09
CA ASP A 118 -4.28 10.59 -18.97
C ASP A 118 -5.28 11.19 -19.97
N PRO A 119 -4.97 11.23 -21.29
CA PRO A 119 -5.89 11.77 -22.28
C PRO A 119 -7.16 10.92 -22.46
N ARG A 120 -7.17 9.69 -21.96
CA ARG A 120 -8.31 8.78 -22.01
C ARG A 120 -9.32 9.06 -20.89
N GLN A 121 -8.92 9.77 -19.84
CA GLN A 121 -9.81 10.09 -18.72
C GLN A 121 -10.70 11.29 -19.04
N PRO A 122 -12.00 11.23 -18.69
CA PRO A 122 -12.90 12.35 -18.86
C PRO A 122 -12.50 13.51 -17.94
N SER A 123 -12.94 14.73 -18.27
CA SER A 123 -12.72 15.91 -17.43
C SER A 123 -13.41 15.82 -16.07
N THR A 124 -14.54 15.13 -16.00
CA THR A 124 -15.29 14.82 -14.78
C THR A 124 -15.47 13.30 -14.71
N ASP A 125 -14.79 12.67 -13.76
CA ASP A 125 -14.78 11.23 -13.61
C ASP A 125 -15.87 10.76 -12.64
N ASN A 126 -17.07 10.55 -13.17
CA ASN A 126 -18.21 10.01 -12.40
C ASN A 126 -18.19 8.48 -12.29
N GLU A 127 -17.43 7.80 -13.16
CA GLU A 127 -17.31 6.33 -13.15
C GLU A 127 -16.10 5.85 -12.35
N GLY A 128 -15.25 6.77 -11.89
CA GLY A 128 -14.07 6.48 -11.09
C GLY A 128 -12.97 5.78 -11.89
N LEU A 129 -12.93 5.96 -13.21
CA LEU A 129 -11.97 5.31 -14.10
C LEU A 129 -10.52 5.53 -13.63
N GLY A 130 -10.16 6.75 -13.24
CA GLY A 130 -8.81 7.05 -12.78
C GLY A 130 -8.45 6.34 -11.49
N LEU A 131 -9.38 6.27 -10.53
CA LEU A 131 -9.18 5.56 -9.27
C LEU A 131 -9.13 4.04 -9.49
N LEU A 132 -10.01 3.52 -10.35
CA LEU A 132 -10.14 2.09 -10.63
C LEU A 132 -8.90 1.51 -11.30
N VAL A 133 -8.21 2.26 -12.16
CA VAL A 133 -6.91 1.84 -12.72
C VAL A 133 -5.94 1.49 -11.58
N HIS A 134 -5.77 2.41 -10.63
CA HIS A 134 -4.83 2.19 -9.53
C HIS A 134 -5.32 1.15 -8.52
N ALA A 135 -6.63 1.07 -8.27
CA ALA A 135 -7.21 0.07 -7.39
C ALA A 135 -6.98 -1.36 -7.92
N ARG A 136 -7.16 -1.58 -9.23
CA ARG A 136 -6.90 -2.87 -9.88
C ARG A 136 -5.43 -3.25 -9.83
N ILE A 137 -4.54 -2.29 -10.03
CA ILE A 137 -3.10 -2.53 -9.92
C ILE A 137 -2.72 -2.81 -8.46
N TYR A 138 -3.32 -2.13 -7.48
CA TYR A 138 -3.06 -2.35 -6.06
C TYR A 138 -3.43 -3.78 -5.62
N THR A 139 -4.63 -4.25 -5.97
CA THR A 139 -5.08 -5.61 -5.63
C THR A 139 -4.26 -6.68 -6.37
N LEU A 140 -3.95 -6.44 -7.65
CA LEU A 140 -3.11 -7.34 -8.43
C LEU A 140 -1.67 -7.39 -7.90
N ALA A 141 -1.11 -6.27 -7.48
CA ALA A 141 0.23 -6.21 -6.88
C ALA A 141 0.31 -7.01 -5.58
N ASP A 142 -0.74 -6.99 -4.76
CA ASP A 142 -0.84 -7.85 -3.57
C ASP A 142 -0.82 -9.34 -3.93
N ARG A 143 -1.65 -9.74 -4.92
CA ARG A 143 -1.71 -11.12 -5.41
C ARG A 143 -0.37 -11.58 -6.01
N LEU A 144 0.32 -10.70 -6.72
CA LEU A 144 1.63 -10.97 -7.34
C LEU A 144 2.81 -10.80 -6.37
N GLN A 145 2.55 -10.48 -5.11
CA GLN A 145 3.57 -10.27 -4.06
C GLN A 145 4.59 -9.19 -4.44
N LEU A 146 4.11 -8.06 -4.97
CA LEU A 146 4.88 -6.89 -5.39
C LEU A 146 4.62 -5.71 -4.43
N PRO A 147 5.24 -5.66 -3.24
CA PRO A 147 4.93 -4.67 -2.21
C PRO A 147 5.24 -3.22 -2.66
N GLU A 148 6.31 -3.02 -3.43
CA GLU A 148 6.67 -1.70 -3.94
C GLU A 148 5.68 -1.19 -4.99
N LEU A 149 5.16 -2.08 -5.85
CA LEU A 149 4.07 -1.74 -6.77
C LEU A 149 2.77 -1.43 -6.02
N LYS A 150 2.46 -2.22 -4.99
CA LYS A 150 1.29 -1.99 -4.12
C LYS A 150 1.38 -0.61 -3.45
N SER A 151 2.54 -0.26 -2.91
CA SER A 151 2.83 1.07 -2.33
C SER A 151 2.72 2.19 -3.37
N LEU A 152 3.28 1.99 -4.56
CA LEU A 152 3.18 2.94 -5.68
C LEU A 152 1.72 3.18 -6.07
N ALA A 153 0.93 2.13 -6.24
CA ALA A 153 -0.47 2.22 -6.59
C ALA A 153 -1.29 2.95 -5.53
N HIS A 154 -1.07 2.62 -4.25
CA HIS A 154 -1.69 3.35 -3.14
C HIS A 154 -1.34 4.83 -3.16
N SER A 155 -0.07 5.15 -3.38
CA SER A 155 0.38 6.53 -3.55
C SER A 155 -0.39 7.21 -4.71
N LYS A 156 -0.54 6.58 -5.87
CA LYS A 156 -1.26 7.19 -6.99
C LYS A 156 -2.74 7.42 -6.72
N ILE A 157 -3.42 6.51 -6.01
CA ILE A 157 -4.82 6.68 -5.57
C ILE A 157 -5.01 8.04 -4.87
N HIS A 158 -4.12 8.40 -3.92
CA HIS A 158 -4.22 9.68 -3.19
C HIS A 158 -4.01 10.94 -4.06
N ARG A 159 -3.50 10.79 -5.28
CA ARG A 159 -3.25 11.90 -6.22
C ARG A 159 -4.28 11.99 -7.33
N THR A 160 -5.16 11.01 -7.44
CA THR A 160 -6.19 10.98 -8.44
C THR A 160 -7.38 11.82 -7.99
N ALA A 161 -7.73 12.82 -8.80
CA ALA A 161 -8.94 13.59 -8.58
C ALA A 161 -10.18 12.75 -8.86
N SER A 162 -11.24 12.95 -8.08
CA SER A 162 -12.45 12.13 -8.13
C SER A 162 -13.70 12.93 -7.81
N THR A 163 -14.84 12.41 -8.26
CA THR A 163 -16.16 12.91 -7.88
C THR A 163 -16.78 12.00 -6.81
N ALA A 164 -17.87 12.44 -6.18
CA ALA A 164 -18.62 11.61 -5.23
C ALA A 164 -19.03 10.24 -5.83
N LYS A 165 -19.47 10.25 -7.10
CA LYS A 165 -19.88 9.03 -7.82
C LYS A 165 -18.68 8.14 -8.16
N GLY A 166 -17.57 8.74 -8.61
CA GLY A 166 -16.33 8.01 -8.87
C GLY A 166 -15.75 7.37 -7.61
N GLU A 167 -15.85 8.04 -6.46
CA GLU A 167 -15.45 7.51 -5.15
C GLU A 167 -16.33 6.32 -4.70
N LEU A 168 -17.63 6.30 -5.06
CA LEU A 168 -18.47 5.12 -4.81
C LEU A 168 -18.09 3.95 -5.70
N ALA A 169 -17.82 4.20 -6.98
CA ALA A 169 -17.35 3.15 -7.89
C ALA A 169 -16.03 2.55 -7.40
N TYR A 170 -15.09 3.39 -6.96
CA TYR A 170 -13.85 2.98 -6.32
C TYR A 170 -14.08 2.21 -5.02
N ALA A 171 -14.92 2.73 -4.11
CA ALA A 171 -15.25 2.05 -2.86
C ALA A 171 -15.85 0.65 -3.12
N ARG A 172 -16.77 0.56 -4.08
CA ARG A 172 -17.38 -0.71 -4.50
C ARG A 172 -16.31 -1.72 -4.93
N TYR A 173 -15.36 -1.29 -5.75
CA TYR A 173 -14.25 -2.15 -6.16
C TYR A 173 -13.40 -2.60 -4.97
N VAL A 174 -13.00 -1.66 -4.09
CA VAL A 174 -12.17 -1.97 -2.92
C VAL A 174 -12.82 -3.01 -2.01
N TYR A 175 -14.09 -2.84 -1.67
CA TYR A 175 -14.77 -3.77 -0.76
C TYR A 175 -15.06 -5.13 -1.40
N LYS A 176 -15.16 -5.18 -2.74
CA LYS A 176 -15.36 -6.42 -3.49
C LYS A 176 -14.07 -7.21 -3.72
N GLU A 177 -12.98 -6.54 -4.08
CA GLU A 177 -11.79 -7.19 -4.65
C GLU A 177 -10.56 -7.19 -3.72
N SER A 178 -10.51 -6.31 -2.71
CA SER A 178 -9.40 -6.28 -1.74
C SER A 178 -9.63 -7.23 -0.55
N ASN A 179 -8.55 -7.66 0.10
CA ASN A 179 -8.62 -8.42 1.34
C ASN A 179 -9.46 -7.67 2.40
N PRO A 180 -10.43 -8.33 3.08
CA PRO A 180 -11.20 -7.78 4.20
C PRO A 180 -10.40 -7.01 5.24
N GLU A 181 -9.20 -7.50 5.54
CA GLU A 181 -8.31 -6.98 6.58
C GLU A 181 -7.33 -5.91 6.05
N ASP A 182 -7.36 -5.55 4.75
CA ASP A 182 -6.49 -4.52 4.20
C ASP A 182 -6.98 -3.11 4.57
N ALA A 183 -6.72 -2.74 5.82
CA ALA A 183 -7.04 -1.44 6.37
C ALA A 183 -6.30 -0.29 5.64
N THR A 184 -5.20 -0.58 4.93
CA THR A 184 -4.41 0.44 4.21
C THR A 184 -5.24 1.10 3.12
N ILE A 185 -5.99 0.31 2.36
CA ILE A 185 -6.86 0.82 1.30
C ILE A 185 -8.30 1.06 1.78
N ARG A 186 -8.81 0.27 2.74
CA ARG A 186 -10.21 0.38 3.21
C ARG A 186 -10.46 1.56 4.15
N LYS A 187 -9.53 1.85 5.06
CA LYS A 187 -9.71 2.94 6.05
C LYS A 187 -9.78 4.31 5.41
N PRO A 188 -8.94 4.69 4.42
CA PRO A 188 -9.09 5.96 3.71
C PRO A 188 -10.43 6.09 2.98
N VAL A 189 -10.92 5.00 2.37
CA VAL A 189 -12.25 4.97 1.72
C VAL A 189 -13.35 5.28 2.73
N ALA A 190 -13.39 4.55 3.85
CA ALA A 190 -14.39 4.79 4.89
C ALA A 190 -14.28 6.20 5.49
N ALA A 191 -13.06 6.70 5.69
CA ALA A 191 -12.82 8.04 6.24
C ALA A 191 -13.30 9.16 5.31
N PHE A 192 -13.12 9.00 3.99
CA PHE A 192 -13.65 9.95 3.00
C PHE A 192 -15.16 10.13 3.15
N TRP A 193 -15.89 9.02 3.29
CA TRP A 193 -17.35 9.03 3.44
C TRP A 193 -17.80 9.46 4.84
N ALA A 194 -17.08 9.07 5.90
CA ALA A 194 -17.41 9.49 7.25
C ALA A 194 -17.36 11.02 7.42
N THR A 195 -16.31 11.65 6.87
CA THR A 195 -16.07 13.10 7.01
C THR A 195 -16.98 13.97 6.14
N ARG A 196 -17.51 13.45 5.03
CA ARG A 196 -18.29 14.19 4.05
C ARG A 196 -19.71 13.65 3.85
N SER A 197 -20.15 12.77 4.76
CA SER A 197 -21.42 12.03 4.66
C SER A 197 -22.63 12.94 4.45
N TYR A 198 -22.67 14.13 5.05
CA TYR A 198 -23.78 15.07 4.89
C TYR A 198 -23.90 15.59 3.44
N SER A 199 -22.80 16.02 2.83
CA SER A 199 -22.81 16.57 1.47
C SER A 199 -22.94 15.49 0.41
N LEU A 200 -22.14 14.40 0.53
CA LEU A 200 -22.07 13.38 -0.53
C LEU A 200 -23.35 12.54 -0.66
N ARG A 201 -24.14 12.42 0.42
CA ARG A 201 -25.41 11.69 0.38
C ARG A 201 -26.46 12.39 -0.49
N HIS A 202 -26.44 13.71 -0.59
CA HIS A 202 -27.40 14.41 -1.46
C HIS A 202 -27.04 14.28 -2.94
N ASP A 203 -25.74 14.22 -3.25
CA ASP A 203 -25.24 14.17 -4.63
C ASP A 203 -25.27 12.76 -5.25
N ALA A 204 -25.24 11.71 -4.42
CA ALA A 204 -25.16 10.31 -4.85
C ALA A 204 -25.98 9.36 -3.96
N GLU A 205 -27.16 9.79 -3.49
CA GLU A 205 -28.01 8.99 -2.58
C GLU A 205 -28.32 7.58 -3.11
N PRO A 206 -28.74 7.41 -4.38
CA PRO A 206 -29.07 6.09 -4.91
C PRO A 206 -27.88 5.15 -4.92
N GLU A 207 -26.72 5.64 -5.37
CA GLU A 207 -25.48 4.87 -5.43
C GLU A 207 -24.96 4.54 -4.03
N PHE A 208 -25.03 5.48 -3.08
CA PHE A 208 -24.63 5.27 -1.70
C PHE A 208 -25.52 4.22 -1.02
N LYS A 209 -26.84 4.29 -1.22
CA LYS A 209 -27.79 3.29 -0.71
C LYS A 209 -27.49 1.90 -1.29
N ALA A 210 -27.24 1.80 -2.60
CA ALA A 210 -26.86 0.55 -3.23
C ALA A 210 -25.56 -0.02 -2.63
N MET A 211 -24.54 0.82 -2.46
CA MET A 211 -23.27 0.43 -1.83
C MET A 211 -23.47 -0.11 -0.40
N CYS A 212 -24.30 0.54 0.42
CA CYS A 212 -24.58 0.11 1.79
C CYS A 212 -25.28 -1.26 1.85
N LEU A 213 -26.15 -1.55 0.88
CA LEU A 213 -26.91 -2.81 0.81
C LEU A 213 -26.06 -3.96 0.23
N GLU A 214 -25.21 -3.67 -0.76
CA GLU A 214 -24.35 -4.67 -1.40
C GLU A 214 -23.13 -5.02 -0.51
N PHE A 215 -22.57 -4.03 0.19
CA PHE A 215 -21.39 -4.20 1.04
C PHE A 215 -21.65 -3.68 2.46
N PRO A 216 -22.32 -4.45 3.35
CA PRO A 216 -22.64 -4.00 4.70
C PRO A 216 -21.42 -3.60 5.53
N GLN A 217 -20.26 -4.24 5.30
CA GLN A 217 -19.01 -3.87 5.98
C GLN A 217 -18.60 -2.42 5.72
N PHE A 218 -18.84 -1.90 4.51
CA PHE A 218 -18.58 -0.48 4.21
C PHE A 218 -19.40 0.44 5.12
N SER A 219 -20.67 0.13 5.31
CA SER A 219 -21.55 0.90 6.20
C SER A 219 -21.05 0.85 7.65
N TYR A 220 -20.62 -0.33 8.10
CA TYR A 220 -20.05 -0.52 9.44
C TYR A 220 -18.78 0.33 9.64
N ASP A 221 -17.83 0.25 8.71
CA ASP A 221 -16.56 0.99 8.78
C ASP A 221 -16.79 2.51 8.77
N VAL A 222 -17.73 3.00 7.96
CA VAL A 222 -18.13 4.42 7.93
C VAL A 222 -18.78 4.83 9.25
N LEU A 223 -19.73 4.04 9.77
CA LEU A 223 -20.43 4.33 11.03
C LEU A 223 -19.46 4.36 12.20
N GLN A 224 -18.56 3.38 12.29
CA GLN A 224 -17.54 3.32 13.34
C GLN A 224 -16.67 4.59 13.34
N LEU A 225 -16.20 5.03 12.17
CA LEU A 225 -15.42 6.27 12.07
C LEU A 225 -16.21 7.51 12.44
N VAL A 226 -17.51 7.57 12.12
CA VAL A 226 -18.38 8.69 12.53
C VAL A 226 -18.56 8.71 14.06
N LEU A 227 -18.79 7.55 14.68
CA LEU A 227 -18.93 7.42 16.13
C LEU A 227 -17.62 7.81 16.85
N ASP A 228 -16.49 7.30 16.39
CA ASP A 228 -15.16 7.65 16.92
C ASP A 228 -14.90 9.16 16.86
N GLN A 229 -15.32 9.83 15.79
CA GLN A 229 -15.21 11.28 15.64
C GLN A 229 -16.13 12.04 16.60
N GLN A 230 -17.33 11.52 16.89
CA GLN A 230 -18.25 12.12 17.85
C GLN A 230 -17.76 11.96 19.29
N GLU A 231 -17.25 10.78 19.65
CA GLU A 231 -16.66 10.54 20.98
C GLU A 231 -15.48 11.47 21.24
N LYS A 232 -14.58 11.63 20.26
CA LYS A 232 -13.45 12.57 20.37
C LYS A 232 -13.90 14.02 20.53
N LYS A 233 -14.97 14.44 19.83
CA LYS A 233 -15.53 15.79 19.98
C LYS A 233 -16.15 16.03 21.36
N ARG A 234 -16.77 15.00 21.95
CA ARG A 234 -17.37 15.08 23.29
C ARG A 234 -16.34 15.02 24.41
N GLY A 235 -15.35 14.13 24.30
CA GLY A 235 -14.27 13.98 25.30
C GLY A 235 -13.20 15.08 25.25
N GLY A 236 -13.17 15.90 24.19
CA GLY A 236 -12.28 17.06 24.08
C GLY A 236 -12.72 18.30 24.88
N ASP A 237 -13.94 18.30 25.43
CA ASP A 237 -14.50 19.42 26.21
C ASP A 237 -14.32 19.25 27.74
N ASP A 238 -13.86 18.08 28.20
CA ASP A 238 -13.60 17.79 29.62
C ASP A 238 -12.11 17.98 30.00
N GLY A 239 -11.59 19.19 29.77
CA GLY A 239 -10.38 19.71 30.44
C GLY A 239 -10.76 20.36 31.77
N PRO A 240 -9.98 20.24 32.86
CA PRO A 240 -10.49 20.37 34.21
C PRO A 240 -10.80 21.83 34.57
N SER A 241 -12.08 22.21 34.49
CA SER A 241 -12.61 23.24 35.37
C SER A 241 -12.48 22.75 36.81
N ARG A 242 -11.37 23.13 37.47
CA ARG A 242 -11.25 23.15 38.93
C ARG A 242 -12.24 24.18 39.50
N GLY A 243 -13.53 23.84 39.48
CA GLY A 243 -14.57 24.44 40.29
C GLY A 243 -14.72 23.69 41.60
N GLY A 244 -13.66 23.67 42.41
CA GLY A 244 -13.70 23.22 43.81
C GLY A 244 -13.78 24.43 44.74
N PRO A 245 -14.50 24.35 45.88
CA PRO A 245 -14.99 25.50 46.62
C PRO A 245 -13.87 26.39 47.17
N SER A 246 -14.07 27.71 47.05
CA SER A 246 -13.22 28.74 47.62
C SER A 246 -13.19 28.61 49.15
N VAL A 247 -12.17 27.93 49.67
CA VAL A 247 -11.81 27.99 51.09
C VAL A 247 -10.82 29.12 51.24
N VAL A 248 -11.30 30.20 51.87
CA VAL A 248 -10.57 31.43 52.19
C VAL A 248 -9.36 31.11 53.08
N PRO A 249 -8.13 31.52 52.74
CA PRO A 249 -7.06 31.60 53.72
C PRO A 249 -6.80 33.07 54.06
N GLY A 250 -7.15 33.44 55.30
CA GLY A 250 -6.75 34.70 55.89
C GLY A 250 -5.22 34.84 55.86
N SER A 251 -4.75 35.95 55.28
CA SER A 251 -3.33 36.31 55.26
C SER A 251 -3.12 37.59 56.06
N THR A 252 -2.70 37.39 57.30
CA THR A 252 -2.02 38.39 58.11
C THR A 252 -0.73 38.82 57.43
N ARG A 253 -0.63 40.09 57.02
CA ARG A 253 0.65 40.79 56.88
C ARG A 253 0.57 42.17 57.52
N LYS A 254 1.12 42.25 58.74
CA LYS A 254 1.63 43.49 59.35
C LYS A 254 2.53 44.22 58.34
N ARG A 255 2.24 45.50 58.06
CA ARG A 255 3.23 46.45 57.56
C ARG A 255 3.34 47.58 58.58
N ALA A 256 4.54 47.75 59.13
CA ALA A 256 4.83 48.81 60.08
C ALA A 256 5.16 50.13 59.36
N ARG A 257 4.51 51.19 59.86
CA ARG A 257 4.87 52.61 59.96
C ARG A 257 5.48 53.34 58.75
N VAL A 258 4.73 54.35 58.30
CA VAL A 258 5.25 55.62 57.81
C VAL A 258 5.24 56.60 58.98
N SER A 259 6.37 57.25 59.26
CA SER A 259 6.42 58.48 60.06
C SER A 259 6.48 59.65 59.09
N GLN A 260 5.61 60.65 59.25
CA GLN A 260 6.01 62.05 59.15
C GLN A 260 4.86 62.99 59.57
N VAL A 261 5.24 63.86 60.51
CA VAL A 261 4.67 65.13 61.02
C VAL A 261 3.33 65.05 61.75
#